data_AF-A0A7S3KDP8-F1
#
_entry.id   AF-A0A7S3KDP8-F1
#
_cell.length_a   1.000
_cell.length_b   1.000
_cell.length_c   1.000
_cell.angle_alpha   90.00
_cell.angle_beta   90.00
_cell.angle_gamma   90.00
#
_symmetry.space_group_name_H-M   'P 1'
#
loop_
_entity.id
_entity.type
_entity.pdbx_description
1 polymer ?
#
loop_
_entity_poly.entity_id
_entity_poly.type
_entity_poly.pdbx_seq_one_letter_code
_entity_poly.pdbx_strand_id
1 'polypeptide(L)'
;KVTKKGKKVLTRSVKKYGYSTFYDMKISAKNVHQFDFSVIESITGAVFLFVTRPGKKLHSGNVYLSDAKGTGFSLNLEKVPFQSSYEFDFLEMESLEGVIIANSYDNNLKDSLVESQAGKKSKTVNRDINSGMKRKSYITFNRGGKWQSLTPPQYSSTGKRIICRLDDECSLHLHSLTSSKYPYPYSLSNAAGIIVGIGNVGKYLKYEDKKLNTYISRDGGLTWIEVIKGPHIVEFGDHGGLILLAPLYKLTDYILYTWNYGETWEAIKLPNKMQVDNIVIEPTSTSSKFIVFGEPNDEGIGIIVSMDFNELHENQCKGEQTPGQEGSDYEYWSPNDGRHGTPCFLGRKISYVRRKKNSPCFNGQDYETQQFIENC
;
A
#
# COMPACT_ATOMS: atom_id res chain seq x y z
N LYS A 1 -5.00 39.67 16.27
CA LYS A 1 -6.05 40.58 16.81
C LYS A 1 -7.41 39.89 16.72
N VAL A 2 -8.19 39.90 17.80
CA VAL A 2 -9.49 39.21 17.90
C VAL A 2 -10.57 40.00 17.15
N THR A 3 -11.36 39.32 16.32
CA THR A 3 -12.70 39.75 15.92
C THR A 3 -13.69 38.59 16.00
N LYS A 4 -14.94 38.96 16.27
CA LYS A 4 -15.98 38.19 16.95
C LYS A 4 -16.97 37.61 15.92
N LYS A 5 -16.86 36.31 15.61
CA LYS A 5 -17.91 35.33 15.23
C LYS A 5 -17.22 34.05 14.74
N GLY A 6 -17.71 32.89 15.20
CA GLY A 6 -16.97 31.63 15.22
C GLY A 6 -16.45 31.11 13.87
N LYS A 7 -15.13 31.18 13.70
CA LYS A 7 -14.23 30.23 13.03
C LYS A 7 -12.82 30.78 13.27
N LYS A 8 -11.99 30.11 14.08
CA LYS A 8 -10.60 30.52 14.30
C LYS A 8 -9.73 29.86 13.23
N VAL A 9 -9.09 30.67 12.40
CA VAL A 9 -8.12 30.26 11.38
C VAL A 9 -6.73 30.26 12.02
N LEU A 10 -5.93 29.21 11.79
CA LEU A 10 -4.56 29.14 12.27
C LEU A 10 -3.63 29.30 11.06
N THR A 11 -2.83 30.36 11.08
CA THR A 11 -1.90 30.74 10.03
C THR A 11 -0.68 29.83 10.06
N ARG A 12 -0.56 28.89 9.13
CA ARG A 12 0.72 28.27 8.76
C ARG A 12 0.91 28.40 7.26
N SER A 13 2.12 28.79 6.89
CA SER A 13 2.44 29.24 5.56
C SER A 13 2.87 28.08 4.65
N VAL A 14 2.28 27.99 3.46
CA VAL A 14 2.70 27.05 2.40
C VAL A 14 3.51 27.83 1.36
N LYS A 15 4.71 27.34 1.01
CA LYS A 15 5.58 27.95 -0.01
C LYS A 15 5.39 27.19 -1.32
N LYS A 16 5.00 27.89 -2.39
CA LYS A 16 4.95 27.33 -3.75
C LYS A 16 5.64 28.31 -4.70
N TYR A 17 6.63 27.80 -5.45
CA TYR A 17 7.41 28.48 -6.50
C TYR A 17 7.86 29.92 -6.19
N GLY A 18 9.12 30.08 -5.75
CA GLY A 18 9.95 31.28 -6.02
C GLY A 18 9.52 32.66 -5.52
N TYR A 19 8.28 32.85 -5.06
CA TYR A 19 7.75 34.15 -4.65
C TYR A 19 7.35 34.14 -3.17
N SER A 20 7.73 35.21 -2.46
CA SER A 20 7.73 35.41 -1.01
C SER A 20 6.35 35.61 -0.37
N THR A 21 5.28 35.12 -0.99
CA THR A 21 3.91 35.35 -0.52
C THR A 21 3.43 34.18 0.34
N PHE A 22 3.21 34.45 1.62
CA PHE A 22 2.67 33.48 2.58
C PHE A 22 1.14 33.59 2.66
N TYR A 23 0.44 32.45 2.67
CA TYR A 23 -1.00 32.38 2.80
C TYR A 23 -1.42 31.70 4.10
N ASP A 24 -2.47 32.21 4.75
CA ASP A 24 -3.08 31.61 5.93
C ASP A 24 -3.88 30.36 5.56
N MET A 25 -3.46 29.22 6.11
CA MET A 25 -4.19 27.96 5.98
C MET A 25 -5.54 27.99 6.71
N LYS A 26 -6.61 27.62 6.00
CA LYS A 26 -7.97 27.58 6.57
C LYS A 26 -8.42 26.14 6.78
N ILE A 27 -8.43 25.71 8.05
CA ILE A 27 -9.01 24.43 8.49
C ILE A 27 -10.27 24.71 9.31
N SER A 28 -11.39 24.10 8.94
CA SER A 28 -12.63 24.19 9.71
C SER A 28 -12.60 23.24 10.91
N ALA A 29 -11.84 23.58 11.95
CA ALA A 29 -11.78 22.83 13.20
C ALA A 29 -12.18 23.70 14.41
N LYS A 30 -12.92 23.13 15.36
CA LYS A 30 -13.15 23.77 16.66
C LYS A 30 -11.88 23.60 17.52
N ASN A 31 -11.43 24.67 18.19
CA ASN A 31 -10.29 24.69 19.12
C ASN A 31 -8.89 24.37 18.54
N VAL A 32 -8.53 25.02 17.42
CA VAL A 32 -7.31 24.74 16.61
C VAL A 32 -5.96 24.81 17.37
N HIS A 33 -5.88 25.49 18.53
CA HIS A 33 -4.64 25.54 19.33
C HIS A 33 -4.29 24.24 20.07
N GLN A 34 -5.18 23.24 20.05
CA GLN A 34 -5.01 21.93 20.67
C GLN A 34 -4.76 20.86 19.61
N PHE A 35 -3.97 21.15 18.57
CA PHE A 35 -3.71 20.21 17.48
C PHE A 35 -2.23 20.19 17.09
N ASP A 36 -1.74 18.99 16.80
CA ASP A 36 -0.47 18.80 16.12
C ASP A 36 -0.73 18.50 14.63
N PHE A 37 0.23 18.87 13.79
CA PHE A 37 0.11 18.84 12.34
C PHE A 37 1.35 18.19 11.72
N SER A 38 1.13 17.21 10.85
CA SER A 38 2.15 16.67 9.94
C SER A 38 1.73 16.91 8.49
N VAL A 39 2.65 17.37 7.66
CA VAL A 39 2.44 17.47 6.21
C VAL A 39 2.81 16.12 5.62
N ILE A 40 1.92 15.58 4.80
CA ILE A 40 2.17 14.36 4.05
C ILE A 40 2.55 14.78 2.63
N GLU A 41 3.75 14.39 2.21
CA GLU A 41 4.20 14.59 0.83
C GLU A 41 3.39 13.68 -0.09
N SER A 42 2.90 14.24 -1.20
CA SER A 42 2.11 13.51 -2.19
C SER A 42 2.93 13.36 -3.46
N ILE A 43 2.84 12.18 -4.09
CA ILE A 43 3.43 11.89 -5.40
C ILE A 43 2.79 12.79 -6.48
N THR A 44 1.58 13.27 -6.21
CA THR A 44 0.68 13.92 -7.17
C THR A 44 0.68 15.45 -7.13
N GLY A 45 1.56 16.03 -6.29
CA GLY A 45 1.63 17.47 -6.02
C GLY A 45 0.46 18.03 -5.19
N ALA A 46 -0.46 17.17 -4.72
CA ALA A 46 -1.45 17.53 -3.71
C ALA A 46 -0.77 17.74 -2.34
N VAL A 47 -1.41 18.50 -1.45
CA VAL A 47 -0.94 18.62 -0.07
C VAL A 47 -1.95 17.97 0.85
N PHE A 48 -1.53 16.88 1.51
CA PHE A 48 -2.31 16.28 2.58
C PHE A 48 -1.77 16.72 3.93
N LEU A 49 -2.68 16.88 4.88
CA LEU A 49 -2.37 17.37 6.21
C LEU A 49 -2.97 16.42 7.23
N PHE A 50 -2.11 15.80 8.03
CA PHE A 50 -2.49 14.96 9.14
C PHE A 50 -2.65 15.80 10.41
N VAL A 51 -3.83 15.73 11.02
CA VAL A 51 -4.23 16.57 12.15
C VAL A 51 -4.57 15.67 13.34
N THR A 52 -3.80 15.78 14.41
CA THR A 52 -4.04 15.04 15.66
C THR A 52 -4.44 15.99 16.78
N ARG A 53 -5.14 15.48 17.80
CA ARG A 53 -5.46 16.23 19.02
C ARG A 53 -4.62 15.67 20.18
N PRO A 54 -3.69 16.44 20.76
CA PRO A 54 -2.93 16.03 21.93
C PRO A 54 -3.86 15.66 23.09
N GLY A 55 -3.47 14.68 23.89
CA GLY A 55 -4.20 14.28 25.10
C GLY A 55 -5.41 13.37 24.88
N LYS A 56 -5.72 12.98 23.64
CA LYS A 56 -6.69 11.91 23.40
C LYS A 56 -6.07 10.54 23.68
N LYS A 57 -6.86 9.67 24.35
CA LYS A 57 -6.47 8.27 24.62
C LYS A 57 -6.32 7.46 23.34
N LEU A 58 -7.14 7.74 22.33
CA LEU A 58 -7.06 7.12 21.01
C LEU A 58 -5.96 7.77 20.18
N HIS A 59 -4.97 6.97 19.79
CA HIS A 59 -3.91 7.37 18.85
C HIS A 59 -4.47 7.34 17.42
N SER A 60 -5.30 8.34 17.11
CA SER A 60 -5.85 8.58 15.77
C SER A 60 -5.83 10.06 15.40
N GLY A 61 -5.65 10.35 14.13
CA GLY A 61 -5.80 11.68 13.55
C GLY A 61 -6.81 11.71 12.40
N ASN A 62 -7.01 12.90 11.86
CA ASN A 62 -7.80 13.11 10.65
C ASN A 62 -6.87 13.61 9.54
N VAL A 63 -7.09 13.14 8.32
CA VAL A 63 -6.39 13.61 7.11
C VAL A 63 -7.26 14.65 6.42
N TYR A 64 -6.64 15.72 5.96
CA TYR A 64 -7.25 16.78 5.16
C TYR A 64 -6.51 16.90 3.83
N LEU A 65 -7.26 17.18 2.76
CA LEU A 65 -6.71 17.44 1.43
C LEU A 65 -6.80 18.94 1.13
N SER A 66 -5.75 19.51 0.55
CA SER A 66 -5.72 20.90 0.11
C SER A 66 -6.52 21.13 -1.18
N ASP A 67 -7.00 22.36 -1.36
CA ASP A 67 -7.39 22.85 -2.68
C ASP A 67 -6.18 23.01 -3.63
N ALA A 68 -6.43 23.30 -4.90
CA ALA A 68 -5.38 23.48 -5.91
C ALA A 68 -4.41 24.64 -5.60
N LYS A 69 -4.81 25.57 -4.71
CA LYS A 69 -3.98 26.71 -4.27
C LYS A 69 -3.18 26.39 -3.01
N GLY A 70 -3.44 25.27 -2.32
CA GLY A 70 -2.79 24.91 -1.06
C GLY A 70 -3.28 25.72 0.15
N THR A 71 -4.44 26.39 0.06
CA THR A 71 -4.87 27.36 1.09
C THR A 71 -6.10 26.93 1.87
N GLY A 72 -7.08 26.32 1.20
CA GLY A 72 -8.23 25.68 1.81
C GLY A 72 -7.97 24.19 2.02
N PHE A 73 -8.43 23.66 3.14
CA PHE A 73 -8.34 22.23 3.44
C PHE A 73 -9.71 21.65 3.76
N SER A 74 -10.05 20.54 3.11
CA SER A 74 -11.27 19.77 3.36
C SER A 74 -10.94 18.44 4.01
N LEU A 75 -11.81 17.97 4.89
CA LEU A 75 -11.68 16.66 5.53
C LEU A 75 -11.67 15.56 4.45
N ASN A 76 -10.68 14.66 4.54
CA ASN A 76 -10.47 13.58 3.58
C ASN A 76 -10.76 12.21 4.21
N LEU A 77 -10.19 11.93 5.38
CA LEU A 77 -10.42 10.69 6.13
C LEU A 77 -10.34 10.93 7.64
N GLU A 78 -11.23 10.31 8.40
CA GLU A 78 -11.28 10.42 9.86
C GLU A 78 -10.68 9.20 10.56
N LYS A 79 -10.23 9.40 11.80
CA LYS A 79 -9.78 8.33 12.73
C LYS A 79 -8.71 7.40 12.15
N VAL A 80 -7.78 7.95 11.39
CA VAL A 80 -6.63 7.23 10.87
C VAL A 80 -5.67 6.93 12.03
N PRO A 81 -5.33 5.65 12.29
CA PRO A 81 -4.36 5.27 13.30
C PRO A 81 -2.98 5.89 13.05
N PHE A 82 -2.26 6.22 14.12
CA PHE A 82 -0.85 6.59 14.05
C PHE A 82 -0.05 6.03 15.23
N GLN A 83 1.25 5.79 15.02
CA GLN A 83 2.19 5.35 16.06
C GLN A 83 3.12 6.48 16.47
N SER A 84 3.56 7.28 15.50
CA SER A 84 4.42 8.46 15.68
C SER A 84 4.00 9.57 14.70
N SER A 85 4.67 10.73 14.75
CA SER A 85 4.31 11.89 13.90
C SER A 85 4.42 11.63 12.39
N TYR A 86 5.09 10.54 11.98
CA TYR A 86 5.34 10.18 10.58
C TYR A 86 4.83 8.78 10.20
N GLU A 87 4.33 8.00 11.16
CA GLU A 87 3.83 6.64 10.95
C GLU A 87 2.33 6.63 11.21
N PHE A 88 1.54 6.80 10.15
CA PHE A 88 0.08 6.74 10.17
C PHE A 88 -0.42 5.90 9.02
N ASP A 89 -1.56 5.22 9.18
CA ASP A 89 -2.07 4.28 8.18
C ASP A 89 -2.74 5.01 6.99
N PHE A 90 -1.96 5.72 6.19
CA PHE A 90 -2.37 6.43 4.97
C PHE A 90 -1.21 6.40 3.97
N LEU A 91 -1.36 5.65 2.87
CA LEU A 91 -0.29 5.38 1.91
C LEU A 91 -0.77 5.63 0.49
N GLU A 92 -0.07 6.49 -0.23
CA GLU A 92 -0.20 6.60 -1.68
C GLU A 92 0.51 5.42 -2.34
N MET A 93 -0.13 4.80 -3.32
CA MET A 93 0.46 3.69 -4.06
C MET A 93 1.28 4.24 -5.22
N GLU A 94 2.58 3.92 -5.26
CA GLU A 94 3.49 4.39 -6.29
C GLU A 94 3.12 3.89 -7.69
N SER A 95 2.51 2.70 -7.77
CA SER A 95 2.16 2.10 -9.06
C SER A 95 1.09 2.87 -9.82
N LEU A 96 0.32 3.75 -9.15
CA LEU A 96 -0.71 4.59 -9.77
C LEU A 96 -0.97 5.88 -9.00
N GLU A 97 -0.87 7.01 -9.70
CA GLU A 97 -1.20 8.33 -9.18
C GLU A 97 -2.64 8.39 -8.60
N GLY A 98 -2.77 8.89 -7.38
CA GLY A 98 -4.04 9.15 -6.71
C GLY A 98 -4.80 7.93 -6.19
N VAL A 99 -4.18 6.75 -6.29
CA VAL A 99 -4.59 5.57 -5.52
C VAL A 99 -4.00 5.65 -4.12
N ILE A 100 -4.86 5.56 -3.10
CA ILE A 100 -4.44 5.64 -1.69
C ILE A 100 -5.12 4.50 -0.92
N ILE A 101 -4.34 3.77 -0.12
CA ILE A 101 -4.83 2.79 0.84
C ILE A 101 -4.63 3.33 2.25
N ALA A 102 -5.67 3.27 3.06
CA ALA A 102 -5.63 3.77 4.44
C ALA A 102 -6.43 2.87 5.39
N ASN A 103 -6.05 2.85 6.67
CA ASN A 103 -6.88 2.26 7.71
C ASN A 103 -7.57 3.34 8.53
N SER A 104 -8.78 3.04 9.01
CA SER A 104 -9.51 3.87 9.94
C SER A 104 -10.17 3.02 11.02
N TYR A 105 -10.28 3.58 12.23
CA TYR A 105 -11.06 2.94 13.30
C TYR A 105 -12.55 2.97 13.00
N ASP A 106 -13.24 1.85 13.22
CA ASP A 106 -14.68 1.77 12.97
C ASP A 106 -15.45 2.79 13.84
N ASN A 107 -16.27 3.61 13.18
CA ASN A 107 -17.10 4.64 13.80
C ASN A 107 -18.27 4.08 14.61
N ASN A 108 -18.73 2.87 14.29
CA ASN A 108 -19.89 2.23 14.92
C ASN A 108 -19.57 1.65 16.29
N LEU A 109 -18.29 1.41 16.56
CA LEU A 109 -17.84 1.09 17.90
C LEU A 109 -17.76 2.41 18.66
N LYS A 110 -18.70 2.61 19.59
CA LYS A 110 -18.51 3.59 20.68
C LYS A 110 -17.13 3.33 21.27
N ASP A 111 -16.42 4.38 21.70
CA ASP A 111 -15.16 4.30 22.43
C ASP A 111 -15.37 3.51 23.74
N SER A 112 -15.61 2.20 23.65
CA SER A 112 -15.58 1.26 24.75
C SER A 112 -14.11 1.03 25.01
N LEU A 113 -13.53 2.04 25.64
CA LEU A 113 -12.29 1.96 26.37
C LEU A 113 -12.43 0.72 27.26
N VAL A 114 -11.72 -0.35 26.90
CA VAL A 114 -11.41 -1.37 27.89
C VAL A 114 -10.57 -0.64 28.92
N GLU A 115 -11.16 -0.41 30.10
CA GLU A 115 -10.41 -0.01 31.28
C GLU A 115 -9.37 -1.10 31.53
N SER A 116 -8.17 -0.92 30.96
CA SER A 116 -7.01 -1.70 31.35
C SER A 116 -6.82 -1.42 32.84
N GLN A 117 -7.15 -2.40 33.68
CA GLN A 117 -6.83 -2.36 35.10
C GLN A 117 -5.37 -1.97 35.25
N ALA A 118 -5.15 -0.76 35.74
CA ALA A 118 -3.85 -0.25 36.10
C ALA A 118 -3.28 -1.16 37.20
N GLY A 119 -2.26 -1.96 36.88
CA GLY A 119 -1.71 -2.84 37.92
C GLY A 119 -0.52 -3.72 37.56
N LYS A 120 -0.11 -3.90 36.30
CA LYS A 120 1.09 -4.71 36.00
C LYS A 120 1.98 -4.03 34.96
N LYS A 121 3.18 -3.63 35.42
CA LYS A 121 4.31 -3.20 34.59
C LYS A 121 4.70 -4.35 33.66
N SER A 122 4.12 -4.38 32.45
CA SER A 122 4.57 -5.27 31.39
C SER A 122 5.58 -4.52 30.54
N LYS A 123 6.84 -4.97 30.57
CA LYS A 123 7.88 -4.54 29.65
C LYS A 123 7.49 -5.03 28.25
N THR A 124 7.45 -4.10 27.30
CA THR A 124 7.47 -4.36 25.85
C THR A 124 6.37 -5.30 25.34
N VAL A 125 5.11 -4.83 25.34
CA VAL A 125 4.00 -5.52 24.66
C VAL A 125 3.35 -4.57 23.66
N ASN A 126 3.28 -5.01 22.39
CA ASN A 126 2.67 -4.31 21.25
C ASN A 126 1.35 -3.61 21.63
N ARG A 127 1.34 -2.27 21.58
CA ARG A 127 0.18 -1.44 21.93
C ARG A 127 -1.01 -1.66 20.98
N ASP A 128 -0.81 -2.21 19.79
CA ASP A 128 -1.88 -2.46 18.81
C ASP A 128 -2.95 -3.44 19.30
N ILE A 129 -2.58 -4.46 20.08
CA ILE A 129 -3.48 -5.53 20.50
C ILE A 129 -4.41 -5.05 21.64
N ASN A 130 -3.97 -4.08 22.45
CA ASN A 130 -4.65 -3.70 23.70
C ASN A 130 -5.69 -2.58 23.56
N SER A 131 -5.83 -1.93 22.40
CA SER A 131 -6.85 -0.88 22.25
C SER A 131 -8.27 -1.43 22.16
N GLY A 132 -8.46 -2.70 21.76
CA GLY A 132 -9.78 -3.26 21.46
C GLY A 132 -10.48 -2.61 20.25
N MET A 133 -9.87 -1.57 19.67
CA MET A 133 -10.46 -0.77 18.60
C MET A 133 -10.26 -1.47 17.28
N LYS A 134 -11.35 -1.66 16.56
CA LYS A 134 -11.35 -2.41 15.32
C LYS A 134 -11.03 -1.48 14.16
N ARG A 135 -10.08 -1.90 13.32
CA ARG A 135 -9.65 -1.17 12.12
C ARG A 135 -10.28 -1.80 10.87
N LYS A 136 -10.65 -0.94 9.92
CA LYS A 136 -11.06 -1.29 8.56
C LYS A 136 -10.13 -0.59 7.58
N SER A 137 -9.78 -1.29 6.51
CA SER A 137 -9.00 -0.74 5.39
C SER A 137 -9.93 -0.19 4.32
N TYR A 138 -9.52 0.92 3.73
CA TYR A 138 -10.20 1.62 2.66
C TYR A 138 -9.24 1.97 1.55
N ILE A 139 -9.76 2.08 0.34
CA ILE A 139 -9.06 2.49 -0.85
C ILE A 139 -9.81 3.62 -1.53
N THR A 140 -9.08 4.52 -2.18
CA THR A 140 -9.60 5.57 -3.04
C THR A 140 -8.79 5.60 -4.33
N PHE A 141 -9.44 5.98 -5.42
CA PHE A 141 -8.87 6.09 -6.77
C PHE A 141 -8.90 7.55 -7.26
N ASN A 142 -9.31 8.48 -6.39
CA ASN A 142 -9.49 9.88 -6.71
C ASN A 142 -8.98 10.78 -5.57
N ARG A 143 -7.83 10.43 -4.98
CA ARG A 143 -7.15 11.19 -3.92
C ARG A 143 -8.03 11.42 -2.67
N GLY A 144 -8.94 10.49 -2.39
CA GLY A 144 -9.84 10.54 -1.24
C GLY A 144 -11.09 11.40 -1.45
N GLY A 145 -11.43 11.72 -2.70
CA GLY A 145 -12.75 12.26 -3.04
C GLY A 145 -13.88 11.26 -2.76
N LYS A 146 -13.61 9.97 -2.95
CA LYS A 146 -14.46 8.85 -2.56
C LYS A 146 -13.61 7.70 -2.03
N TRP A 147 -13.97 7.22 -0.85
CA TRP A 147 -13.39 6.03 -0.22
C TRP A 147 -14.33 4.85 -0.35
N GLN A 148 -13.78 3.66 -0.50
CA GLN A 148 -14.50 2.40 -0.51
C GLN A 148 -13.72 1.30 0.20
N SER A 149 -14.42 0.28 0.70
CA SER A 149 -13.76 -0.91 1.26
C SER A 149 -13.03 -1.69 0.17
N LEU A 150 -11.93 -2.36 0.51
CA LEU A 150 -11.21 -3.19 -0.44
C LEU A 150 -12.03 -4.44 -0.78
N THR A 151 -12.19 -4.73 -2.06
CA THR A 151 -12.92 -5.89 -2.55
C THR A 151 -12.26 -7.18 -2.04
N PRO A 152 -12.99 -8.09 -1.37
CA PRO A 152 -12.42 -9.39 -1.00
C PRO A 152 -12.19 -10.25 -2.25
N PRO A 153 -11.10 -11.04 -2.31
CA PRO A 153 -10.90 -12.02 -3.38
C PRO A 153 -12.02 -13.07 -3.37
N GLN A 154 -12.37 -13.58 -4.55
CA GLN A 154 -13.41 -14.60 -4.70
C GLN A 154 -12.95 -15.99 -4.23
N TYR A 155 -11.66 -16.27 -4.37
CA TYR A 155 -11.04 -17.55 -4.07
C TYR A 155 -9.78 -17.35 -3.23
N SER A 156 -9.54 -18.31 -2.34
CA SER A 156 -8.26 -18.44 -1.64
C SER A 156 -7.18 -19.00 -2.57
N SER A 157 -5.93 -18.86 -2.16
CA SER A 157 -4.75 -19.47 -2.79
C SER A 157 -4.84 -20.99 -3.00
N THR A 158 -5.70 -21.69 -2.25
CA THR A 158 -5.93 -23.14 -2.40
C THR A 158 -7.15 -23.48 -3.27
N GLY A 159 -7.70 -22.50 -4.00
CA GLY A 159 -8.87 -22.66 -4.87
C GLY A 159 -10.23 -22.71 -4.16
N LYS A 160 -10.25 -22.65 -2.81
CA LYS A 160 -11.52 -22.61 -2.06
C LYS A 160 -12.20 -21.25 -2.21
N ARG A 161 -13.51 -21.26 -2.45
CA ARG A 161 -14.34 -20.04 -2.51
C ARG A 161 -14.36 -19.33 -1.16
N ILE A 162 -14.17 -18.00 -1.17
CA ILE A 162 -14.28 -17.14 0.01
C ILE A 162 -15.70 -16.56 0.04
N ILE A 163 -16.42 -16.81 1.14
CA ILE A 163 -17.77 -16.26 1.36
C ILE A 163 -17.61 -14.98 2.19
N CYS A 164 -17.53 -13.85 1.50
CA CYS A 164 -17.39 -12.52 2.09
C CYS A 164 -18.06 -11.51 1.17
N ARG A 165 -19.06 -10.77 1.68
CA ARG A 165 -19.80 -9.76 0.92
C ARG A 165 -19.64 -8.41 1.58
N LEU A 166 -19.47 -7.37 0.77
CA LEU A 166 -19.35 -5.99 1.25
C LEU A 166 -20.59 -5.56 2.04
N ASP A 167 -21.78 -6.01 1.62
CA ASP A 167 -23.07 -5.73 2.29
C ASP A 167 -23.13 -6.29 3.72
N ASP A 168 -22.38 -7.36 4.00
CA ASP A 168 -22.27 -7.98 5.33
C ASP A 168 -21.14 -7.36 6.17
N GLU A 169 -20.69 -6.16 5.80
CA GLU A 169 -19.50 -5.49 6.35
C GLU A 169 -18.22 -6.34 6.27
N CYS A 170 -18.13 -7.24 5.29
CA CYS A 170 -16.98 -8.10 5.09
C CYS A 170 -16.16 -7.62 3.90
N SER A 171 -14.87 -7.36 4.11
CA SER A 171 -13.97 -6.83 3.08
C SER A 171 -12.53 -7.33 3.29
N LEU A 172 -11.63 -6.98 2.37
CA LEU A 172 -10.19 -7.17 2.58
C LEU A 172 -9.65 -6.07 3.49
N HIS A 173 -8.77 -6.45 4.41
CA HIS A 173 -8.06 -5.54 5.29
C HIS A 173 -6.57 -5.81 5.24
N LEU A 174 -5.77 -4.77 5.09
CA LEU A 174 -4.32 -4.84 4.97
C LEU A 174 -3.64 -4.15 6.15
N HIS A 175 -2.52 -4.71 6.58
CA HIS A 175 -1.60 -4.03 7.48
C HIS A 175 -0.99 -2.81 6.78
N SER A 176 -0.59 -1.82 7.57
CA SER A 176 -0.04 -0.54 7.12
C SER A 176 0.97 -0.03 8.15
N LEU A 177 1.45 1.21 8.03
CA LEU A 177 2.61 1.75 8.74
C LEU A 177 2.57 1.61 10.28
N THR A 178 1.38 1.60 10.89
CA THR A 178 1.25 1.39 12.34
C THR A 178 1.36 -0.07 12.76
N SER A 179 1.53 -1.01 11.84
CA SER A 179 1.75 -2.42 12.12
C SER A 179 3.24 -2.69 12.20
N SER A 180 3.85 -2.58 13.38
CA SER A 180 5.29 -2.81 13.58
C SER A 180 5.80 -4.17 13.11
N LYS A 181 4.91 -5.17 13.03
CA LYS A 181 5.24 -6.55 12.67
C LYS A 181 5.08 -6.85 11.17
N TYR A 182 4.26 -6.13 10.43
CA TYR A 182 3.93 -6.53 9.05
C TYR A 182 4.22 -5.38 8.09
N PRO A 183 4.90 -5.64 6.97
CA PRO A 183 5.05 -4.67 5.90
C PRO A 183 3.72 -4.03 5.50
N TYR A 184 3.79 -2.75 5.16
CA TYR A 184 2.67 -2.02 4.57
C TYR A 184 2.47 -2.43 3.09
N PRO A 185 1.35 -2.06 2.45
CA PRO A 185 1.11 -2.42 1.05
C PRO A 185 2.19 -1.82 0.16
N TYR A 186 2.84 -2.68 -0.62
CA TYR A 186 4.01 -2.35 -1.42
C TYR A 186 3.65 -2.28 -2.91
N SER A 187 4.18 -1.27 -3.59
CA SER A 187 3.98 -0.99 -5.01
C SER A 187 5.15 -0.16 -5.52
N LEU A 188 5.51 -0.31 -6.80
CA LEU A 188 6.57 0.49 -7.42
C LEU A 188 6.02 1.31 -8.59
N SER A 189 6.61 2.48 -8.82
CA SER A 189 6.26 3.37 -9.93
C SER A 189 6.49 2.77 -11.32
N ASN A 190 7.42 1.83 -11.47
CA ASN A 190 7.67 1.10 -12.70
C ASN A 190 6.84 -0.19 -12.84
N ALA A 191 5.95 -0.49 -11.89
CA ALA A 191 5.13 -1.70 -11.85
C ALA A 191 3.63 -1.34 -11.92
N ALA A 192 3.20 -0.79 -13.07
CA ALA A 192 1.90 -0.14 -13.22
C ALA A 192 0.71 -1.03 -12.79
N GLY A 193 -0.02 -0.55 -11.77
CA GLY A 193 -1.19 -1.21 -11.19
C GLY A 193 -0.90 -2.39 -10.26
N ILE A 194 0.36 -2.74 -10.02
CA ILE A 194 0.74 -3.84 -9.14
C ILE A 194 0.81 -3.34 -7.70
N ILE A 195 0.11 -4.02 -6.81
CA ILE A 195 0.13 -3.76 -5.36
C ILE A 195 0.15 -5.11 -4.65
N VAL A 196 1.02 -5.26 -3.66
CA VAL A 196 1.05 -6.44 -2.79
C VAL A 196 0.84 -6.03 -1.36
N GLY A 197 0.03 -6.79 -0.62
CA GLY A 197 -0.28 -6.47 0.77
C GLY A 197 -0.50 -7.71 1.63
N ILE A 198 -0.21 -7.58 2.92
CA ILE A 198 -0.43 -8.61 3.92
C ILE A 198 -1.66 -8.25 4.74
N GLY A 199 -2.56 -9.21 4.94
CA GLY A 199 -3.82 -8.89 5.60
C GLY A 199 -4.77 -10.07 5.77
N ASN A 200 -6.04 -9.77 5.98
CA ASN A 200 -7.09 -10.77 6.10
C ASN A 200 -8.39 -10.31 5.46
N VAL A 201 -9.20 -11.28 5.04
CA VAL A 201 -10.60 -11.07 4.69
C VAL A 201 -11.46 -11.20 5.95
N GLY A 202 -12.41 -10.29 6.14
CA GLY A 202 -13.35 -10.36 7.26
C GLY A 202 -13.98 -9.00 7.58
N LYS A 203 -14.51 -8.88 8.80
CA LYS A 203 -15.13 -7.64 9.28
C LYS A 203 -14.12 -6.56 9.69
N TYR A 204 -12.95 -7.00 10.18
CA TYR A 204 -11.92 -6.14 10.75
C TYR A 204 -10.52 -6.74 10.53
N LEU A 205 -9.51 -5.87 10.53
CA LEU A 205 -8.10 -6.26 10.50
C LEU A 205 -7.75 -7.15 11.72
N LYS A 206 -6.98 -8.20 11.48
CA LYS A 206 -6.46 -9.14 12.47
C LYS A 206 -4.95 -8.95 12.62
N TYR A 207 -4.37 -9.45 13.71
CA TYR A 207 -2.94 -9.32 14.01
C TYR A 207 -2.27 -10.67 14.31
N GLU A 208 -3.01 -11.77 14.18
CA GLU A 208 -2.52 -13.13 14.40
C GLU A 208 -2.03 -13.73 13.08
N ASP A 209 -0.76 -14.16 13.00
CA ASP A 209 -0.14 -14.70 11.77
C ASP A 209 -0.99 -15.74 11.04
N LYS A 210 -1.62 -16.65 11.80
CA LYS A 210 -2.46 -17.73 11.27
C LYS A 210 -3.73 -17.25 10.55
N LYS A 211 -4.11 -15.98 10.73
CA LYS A 211 -5.28 -15.35 10.10
C LYS A 211 -4.88 -14.44 8.94
N LEU A 212 -3.58 -14.28 8.69
CA LEU A 212 -3.05 -13.41 7.66
C LEU A 212 -2.64 -14.20 6.43
N ASN A 213 -2.83 -13.60 5.27
CA ASN A 213 -2.39 -14.09 3.97
C ASN A 213 -1.77 -12.93 3.19
N THR A 214 -1.08 -13.25 2.10
CA THR A 214 -0.55 -12.27 1.15
C THR A 214 -1.49 -12.16 -0.05
N TYR A 215 -1.76 -10.94 -0.49
CA TYR A 215 -2.66 -10.63 -1.59
C TYR A 215 -1.96 -9.75 -2.63
N ILE A 216 -2.30 -9.94 -3.90
CA ILE A 216 -1.80 -9.13 -5.02
C ILE A 216 -2.97 -8.51 -5.75
N SER A 217 -2.80 -7.29 -6.23
CA SER A 217 -3.64 -6.64 -7.23
C SER A 217 -2.78 -6.30 -8.45
N ARG A 218 -3.36 -6.39 -9.65
CA ARG A 218 -2.75 -5.98 -10.94
C ARG A 218 -3.46 -4.78 -11.58
N ASP A 219 -4.51 -4.27 -10.93
CA ASP A 219 -5.38 -3.21 -11.46
C ASP A 219 -5.49 -2.01 -10.51
N GLY A 220 -4.48 -1.80 -9.67
CA GLY A 220 -4.44 -0.67 -8.75
C GLY A 220 -5.27 -0.85 -7.49
N GLY A 221 -5.67 -2.08 -7.16
CA GLY A 221 -6.42 -2.40 -5.94
C GLY A 221 -7.93 -2.48 -6.13
N LEU A 222 -8.43 -2.48 -7.38
CA LEU A 222 -9.86 -2.71 -7.66
C LEU A 222 -10.23 -4.18 -7.37
N THR A 223 -9.39 -5.09 -7.86
CA THR A 223 -9.51 -6.53 -7.61
C THR A 223 -8.24 -7.05 -6.94
N TRP A 224 -8.43 -8.08 -6.12
CA TRP A 224 -7.38 -8.71 -5.34
C TRP A 224 -7.45 -10.22 -5.53
N ILE A 225 -6.28 -10.85 -5.52
CA ILE A 225 -6.11 -12.30 -5.47
C ILE A 225 -5.38 -12.67 -4.18
N GLU A 226 -5.82 -13.72 -3.50
CA GLU A 226 -5.05 -14.31 -2.40
C GLU A 226 -3.99 -15.24 -3.02
N VAL A 227 -2.72 -14.89 -2.93
CA VAL A 227 -1.64 -15.64 -3.60
C VAL A 227 -1.03 -16.72 -2.72
N ILE A 228 -0.94 -16.50 -1.42
CA ILE A 228 -0.38 -17.48 -0.49
C ILE A 228 -0.88 -17.28 0.94
N LYS A 229 -0.98 -18.38 1.70
CA LYS A 229 -1.31 -18.37 3.12
C LYS A 229 -0.15 -17.90 3.97
N GLY A 230 -0.42 -17.05 4.96
CA GLY A 230 0.59 -16.48 5.85
C GLY A 230 1.23 -15.19 5.31
N PRO A 231 1.86 -14.40 6.20
CA PRO A 231 2.59 -13.19 5.83
C PRO A 231 3.90 -13.53 5.11
N HIS A 232 4.22 -12.79 4.05
CA HIS A 232 5.44 -12.95 3.27
C HIS A 232 6.08 -11.59 2.99
N ILE A 233 7.42 -11.54 3.04
CA ILE A 233 8.22 -10.46 2.45
C ILE A 233 8.05 -10.53 0.94
N VAL A 234 8.08 -9.38 0.28
CA VAL A 234 7.85 -9.21 -1.15
C VAL A 234 8.96 -8.34 -1.70
N GLU A 235 9.51 -8.71 -2.86
CA GLU A 235 10.35 -7.80 -3.65
C GLU A 235 10.04 -7.96 -5.15
N PHE A 236 10.18 -6.87 -5.91
CA PHE A 236 9.95 -6.84 -7.35
C PHE A 236 11.26 -6.73 -8.12
N GLY A 237 11.29 -7.32 -9.31
CA GLY A 237 12.28 -7.05 -10.33
C GLY A 237 11.65 -7.04 -11.71
N ASP A 238 12.46 -6.79 -12.74
CA ASP A 238 12.00 -6.70 -14.14
C ASP A 238 10.75 -5.82 -14.30
N HIS A 239 10.73 -4.64 -13.66
CA HIS A 239 9.61 -3.69 -13.75
C HIS A 239 8.30 -4.26 -13.19
N GLY A 240 8.41 -5.07 -12.13
CA GLY A 240 7.28 -5.81 -11.53
C GLY A 240 6.87 -7.04 -12.33
N GLY A 241 7.58 -7.40 -13.41
CA GLY A 241 7.40 -8.65 -14.16
C GLY A 241 7.79 -9.89 -13.37
N LEU A 242 8.72 -9.75 -12.44
CA LEU A 242 9.19 -10.78 -11.52
C LEU A 242 8.86 -10.38 -10.08
N ILE A 243 8.21 -11.26 -9.33
CA ILE A 243 7.86 -11.03 -7.93
C ILE A 243 8.39 -12.19 -7.09
N LEU A 244 9.17 -11.89 -6.05
CA LEU A 244 9.70 -12.86 -5.11
C LEU A 244 8.95 -12.79 -3.78
N LEU A 245 8.77 -13.94 -3.14
CA LEU A 245 8.22 -14.06 -1.78
C LEU A 245 9.09 -14.92 -0.87
N ALA A 246 9.25 -14.46 0.37
CA ALA A 246 9.82 -15.25 1.47
C ALA A 246 8.89 -15.25 2.69
N PRO A 247 8.69 -16.39 3.37
CA PRO A 247 7.92 -16.43 4.61
C PRO A 247 8.45 -15.46 5.67
N LEU A 248 7.59 -14.61 6.22
CA LEU A 248 7.97 -13.64 7.25
C LEU A 248 8.10 -14.33 8.63
N TYR A 249 9.19 -14.05 9.36
CA TYR A 249 9.50 -14.58 10.71
C TYR A 249 9.46 -16.10 10.83
N LYS A 250 9.88 -16.81 9.78
CA LYS A 250 9.96 -18.27 9.77
C LYS A 250 11.24 -18.72 9.10
N LEU A 251 11.86 -19.76 9.67
CA LEU A 251 12.94 -20.48 9.00
C LEU A 251 12.40 -21.15 7.73
N THR A 252 12.97 -20.82 6.59
CA THR A 252 12.66 -21.38 5.27
C THR A 252 13.94 -21.83 4.58
N ASP A 253 13.83 -22.83 3.71
CA ASP A 253 14.89 -23.27 2.80
C ASP A 253 14.53 -23.00 1.33
N TYR A 254 13.54 -22.12 1.09
CA TYR A 254 13.15 -21.71 -0.25
C TYR A 254 12.73 -20.24 -0.33
N ILE A 255 12.84 -19.70 -1.56
CA ILE A 255 12.22 -18.45 -2.02
C ILE A 255 11.23 -18.80 -3.12
N LEU A 256 10.03 -18.21 -3.06
CA LEU A 256 9.06 -18.37 -4.13
C LEU A 256 9.21 -17.23 -5.14
N TYR A 257 8.97 -17.52 -6.42
CA TYR A 257 8.87 -16.49 -7.45
C TYR A 257 7.68 -16.74 -8.37
N THR A 258 7.23 -15.68 -9.04
CA THR A 258 6.19 -15.73 -10.06
C THR A 258 6.54 -14.80 -11.21
N TRP A 259 6.25 -15.27 -12.43
CA TRP A 259 6.35 -14.50 -13.67
C TRP A 259 4.98 -14.08 -14.23
N ASN A 260 3.87 -14.50 -13.62
CA ASN A 260 2.52 -14.24 -14.13
C ASN A 260 1.66 -13.55 -13.07
N TYR A 261 2.30 -12.67 -12.29
CA TYR A 261 1.66 -11.79 -11.32
C TYR A 261 0.85 -12.56 -10.26
N GLY A 262 1.36 -13.72 -9.83
CA GLY A 262 0.80 -14.52 -8.76
C GLY A 262 -0.21 -15.58 -9.16
N GLU A 263 -0.34 -15.90 -10.46
CA GLU A 263 -1.14 -17.04 -10.93
C GLU A 263 -0.49 -18.38 -10.60
N THR A 264 0.80 -18.51 -10.89
CA THR A 264 1.62 -19.68 -10.54
C THR A 264 2.88 -19.24 -9.81
N TRP A 265 3.35 -20.13 -8.93
CA TRP A 265 4.51 -19.90 -8.09
C TRP A 265 5.48 -21.08 -8.21
N GLU A 266 6.75 -20.75 -8.32
CA GLU A 266 7.86 -21.71 -8.36
C GLU A 266 8.78 -21.47 -7.17
N ALA A 267 9.48 -22.52 -6.72
CA ALA A 267 10.33 -22.46 -5.53
C ALA A 267 11.80 -22.66 -5.89
N ILE A 268 12.66 -21.74 -5.47
CA ILE A 268 14.12 -21.86 -5.52
C ILE A 268 14.61 -22.27 -4.16
N LYS A 269 15.36 -23.37 -4.10
CA LYS A 269 15.94 -23.86 -2.85
C LYS A 269 17.14 -23.00 -2.44
N LEU A 270 17.12 -22.54 -1.20
CA LEU A 270 18.24 -21.87 -0.55
C LEU A 270 19.32 -22.89 -0.16
N PRO A 271 20.61 -22.49 -0.17
CA PRO A 271 21.71 -23.38 0.22
C PRO A 271 21.61 -23.79 1.70
N ASN A 272 21.06 -22.92 2.55
CA ASN A 272 20.86 -23.16 3.97
C ASN A 272 19.46 -22.70 4.37
N LYS A 273 18.89 -23.39 5.37
CA LYS A 273 17.64 -22.94 5.99
C LYS A 273 17.91 -21.69 6.83
N MET A 274 17.16 -20.63 6.60
CA MET A 274 17.32 -19.35 7.30
C MET A 274 15.99 -18.62 7.46
N GLN A 275 15.91 -17.75 8.45
CA GLN A 275 14.85 -16.77 8.55
C GLN A 275 15.28 -15.60 7.68
N VAL A 276 14.51 -15.34 6.61
CA VAL A 276 14.81 -14.24 5.71
C VAL A 276 14.46 -12.93 6.40
N ASP A 277 15.43 -12.03 6.50
CA ASP A 277 15.23 -10.69 7.04
C ASP A 277 14.74 -9.74 5.96
N ASN A 278 15.34 -9.81 4.76
CA ASN A 278 14.87 -9.07 3.60
C ASN A 278 15.33 -9.69 2.26
N ILE A 279 14.66 -9.26 1.19
CA ILE A 279 15.08 -9.46 -0.20
C ILE A 279 15.31 -8.06 -0.75
N VAL A 280 16.46 -7.83 -1.40
CA VAL A 280 16.79 -6.52 -1.96
C VAL A 280 17.28 -6.64 -3.39
N ILE A 281 17.05 -5.59 -4.17
CA ILE A 281 17.46 -5.41 -5.55
C ILE A 281 18.11 -4.03 -5.72
N GLU A 282 18.70 -3.77 -6.89
CA GLU A 282 19.12 -2.41 -7.24
C GLU A 282 17.92 -1.41 -7.22
N PRO A 283 18.15 -0.12 -6.91
CA PRO A 283 17.09 0.82 -6.52
C PRO A 283 15.97 1.04 -7.54
N THR A 284 16.23 0.80 -8.82
CA THR A 284 15.23 0.98 -9.90
C THR A 284 14.39 -0.26 -10.16
N SER A 285 14.68 -1.40 -9.52
CA SER A 285 13.94 -2.67 -9.66
C SER A 285 13.74 -3.13 -11.11
N THR A 286 14.72 -2.82 -11.97
CA THR A 286 14.75 -3.16 -13.40
C THR A 286 15.53 -4.45 -13.64
N SER A 287 16.48 -4.77 -12.75
CA SER A 287 17.27 -6.00 -12.86
C SER A 287 16.46 -7.26 -12.51
N SER A 288 17.07 -8.42 -12.76
CA SER A 288 16.59 -9.74 -12.32
C SER A 288 17.57 -10.39 -11.33
N LYS A 289 18.37 -9.57 -10.63
CA LYS A 289 19.36 -10.01 -9.66
C LYS A 289 18.98 -9.53 -8.27
N PHE A 290 18.96 -10.44 -7.32
CA PHE A 290 18.52 -10.17 -5.96
C PHE A 290 19.57 -10.61 -4.96
N ILE A 291 19.58 -9.95 -3.81
CA ILE A 291 20.31 -10.36 -2.63
C ILE A 291 19.27 -10.72 -1.56
N VAL A 292 19.31 -11.96 -1.10
CA VAL A 292 18.50 -12.44 0.02
C VAL A 292 19.42 -12.58 1.21
N PHE A 293 19.05 -12.02 2.36
CA PHE A 293 19.85 -12.16 3.57
C PHE A 293 18.97 -12.43 4.79
N GLY A 294 19.58 -13.05 5.80
CA GLY A 294 18.90 -13.44 7.02
C GLY A 294 19.81 -14.26 7.93
N GLU A 295 19.22 -14.90 8.93
CA GLU A 295 19.96 -15.66 9.95
C GLU A 295 19.47 -17.12 10.01
N PRO A 296 20.38 -18.12 10.12
CA PRO A 296 20.00 -19.53 10.25
C PRO A 296 19.46 -19.87 11.65
N ASN A 297 19.87 -19.10 12.65
CA ASN A 297 19.58 -19.25 14.07
C ASN A 297 19.87 -17.93 14.81
N ASP A 298 19.54 -17.87 16.11
CA ASP A 298 19.75 -16.68 16.96
C ASP A 298 21.23 -16.47 17.39
N GLU A 299 22.21 -17.09 16.71
CA GLU A 299 23.64 -16.98 17.06
C GLU A 299 24.31 -15.74 16.43
N GLY A 300 23.57 -14.94 15.66
CA GLY A 300 24.05 -13.69 15.06
C GLY A 300 24.99 -13.87 13.86
N ILE A 301 24.98 -15.04 13.21
CA ILE A 301 25.70 -15.29 11.96
C ILE A 301 24.74 -15.06 10.79
N GLY A 302 24.91 -13.95 10.07
CA GLY A 302 24.13 -13.65 8.87
C GLY A 302 24.56 -14.48 7.66
N ILE A 303 23.60 -14.89 6.85
CA ILE A 303 23.78 -15.53 5.54
C ILE A 303 23.33 -14.54 4.47
N ILE A 304 24.12 -14.43 3.40
CA ILE A 304 23.79 -13.64 2.21
C ILE A 304 23.82 -14.56 1.00
N VAL A 305 22.75 -14.55 0.22
CA VAL A 305 22.58 -15.35 -1.00
C VAL A 305 22.29 -14.42 -2.17
N SER A 306 23.15 -14.47 -3.19
CA SER A 306 22.89 -13.81 -4.48
C SER A 306 22.05 -14.73 -5.35
N MET A 307 21.00 -14.20 -5.97
CA MET A 307 20.13 -14.92 -6.90
C MET A 307 20.13 -14.19 -8.24
N ASP A 308 20.43 -14.90 -9.33
CA ASP A 308 20.43 -14.37 -10.69
C ASP A 308 19.40 -15.11 -11.54
N PHE A 309 18.27 -14.46 -11.83
CA PHE A 309 17.18 -15.07 -12.60
C PHE A 309 17.44 -15.02 -14.12
N ASN A 310 18.52 -14.37 -14.58
CA ASN A 310 18.90 -14.43 -16.00
C ASN A 310 19.32 -15.85 -16.43
N GLU A 311 19.75 -16.68 -15.47
CA GLU A 311 20.15 -18.08 -15.72
C GLU A 311 18.96 -19.01 -15.97
N LEU A 312 17.73 -18.55 -15.75
CA LEU A 312 16.52 -19.33 -16.09
C LEU A 312 16.25 -19.38 -17.60
N HIS A 313 17.02 -18.63 -18.41
CA HIS A 313 16.98 -18.65 -19.87
C HIS A 313 15.57 -18.39 -20.47
N GLU A 314 14.74 -17.62 -19.78
CA GLU A 314 13.49 -17.12 -20.34
C GLU A 314 13.74 -16.24 -21.58
N ASN A 315 12.75 -16.10 -22.46
CA ASN A 315 12.92 -15.27 -23.65
C ASN A 315 12.72 -13.78 -23.33
N GLN A 316 13.35 -12.90 -24.11
CA GLN A 316 13.02 -11.48 -24.07
C GLN A 316 11.63 -11.23 -24.69
N CYS A 317 10.83 -10.39 -24.05
CA CYS A 317 9.50 -10.04 -24.54
C CYS A 317 9.56 -9.32 -25.89
N LYS A 318 8.61 -9.63 -26.77
CA LYS A 318 8.54 -9.09 -28.14
C LYS A 318 7.28 -8.26 -28.36
N GLY A 319 7.32 -7.40 -29.39
CA GLY A 319 6.13 -6.69 -29.86
C GLY A 319 5.69 -5.53 -28.96
N GLU A 320 6.63 -4.89 -28.26
CA GLU A 320 6.38 -3.68 -27.45
C GLU A 320 5.76 -2.54 -28.27
N GLN A 321 6.18 -2.41 -29.54
CA GLN A 321 5.66 -1.39 -30.48
C GLN A 321 4.28 -1.76 -31.06
N THR A 322 3.81 -2.98 -30.80
CA THR A 322 2.53 -3.49 -31.30
C THR A 322 1.70 -4.16 -30.17
N PRO A 323 1.45 -3.49 -29.02
CA PRO A 323 0.73 -4.10 -27.91
C PRO A 323 -0.68 -4.54 -28.33
N GLY A 324 -1.10 -5.70 -27.85
CA GLY A 324 -2.40 -6.30 -28.16
C GLY A 324 -2.50 -6.98 -29.53
N GLN A 325 -1.50 -6.85 -30.41
CA GLN A 325 -1.46 -7.61 -31.66
C GLN A 325 -1.03 -9.07 -31.44
N GLU A 326 -1.30 -9.92 -32.43
CA GLU A 326 -0.82 -11.31 -32.45
C GLU A 326 0.72 -11.34 -32.44
N GLY A 327 1.30 -12.21 -31.61
CA GLY A 327 2.76 -12.30 -31.44
C GLY A 327 3.39 -11.22 -30.54
N SER A 328 2.63 -10.25 -30.03
CA SER A 328 3.10 -9.31 -29.01
C SER A 328 2.92 -9.88 -27.60
N ASP A 329 3.93 -9.71 -26.77
CA ASP A 329 3.91 -10.02 -25.34
C ASP A 329 3.35 -8.88 -24.49
N TYR A 330 2.96 -7.76 -25.10
CA TYR A 330 2.51 -6.56 -24.41
C TYR A 330 1.03 -6.29 -24.66
N GLU A 331 0.38 -5.66 -23.69
CA GLU A 331 -1.00 -5.19 -23.75
C GLU A 331 -1.08 -3.71 -23.41
N TYR A 332 -2.10 -3.05 -23.94
CA TYR A 332 -2.54 -1.76 -23.42
C TYR A 332 -3.38 -1.97 -22.17
N TRP A 333 -3.09 -1.20 -21.13
CA TRP A 333 -3.90 -1.18 -19.93
C TRP A 333 -4.08 0.24 -19.41
N SER A 334 -5.30 0.57 -19.03
CA SER A 334 -5.66 1.87 -18.46
C SER A 334 -6.20 1.71 -17.05
N PRO A 335 -5.75 2.55 -16.09
CA PRO A 335 -6.37 2.60 -14.78
C PRO A 335 -7.81 3.10 -14.90
N ASN A 336 -8.66 2.59 -14.01
CA ASN A 336 -10.01 3.09 -13.83
C ASN A 336 -10.35 3.08 -12.34
N ASP A 337 -11.46 3.68 -11.96
CA ASP A 337 -11.91 3.77 -10.56
C ASP A 337 -13.11 2.86 -10.27
N GLY A 338 -13.34 1.84 -11.11
CA GLY A 338 -14.47 0.94 -11.02
C GLY A 338 -15.79 1.51 -11.53
N ARG A 339 -15.85 2.78 -11.97
CA ARG A 339 -17.04 3.32 -12.65
C ARG A 339 -17.03 2.89 -14.12
N HIS A 340 -18.13 2.28 -14.56
CA HIS A 340 -18.32 1.93 -15.96
C HIS A 340 -18.65 3.17 -16.80
N GLY A 341 -18.06 3.29 -17.98
CA GLY A 341 -18.49 4.25 -19.01
C GLY A 341 -17.66 5.53 -19.15
N THR A 342 -16.54 5.71 -18.45
CA THR A 342 -15.64 6.85 -18.70
C THR A 342 -14.17 6.42 -18.66
N PRO A 343 -13.38 6.66 -19.72
CA PRO A 343 -11.96 6.31 -19.76
C PRO A 343 -11.06 7.29 -18.98
N CYS A 344 -11.66 8.25 -18.27
CA CYS A 344 -10.95 9.34 -17.61
C CYS A 344 -10.67 9.01 -16.14
N PHE A 345 -9.40 8.93 -15.82
CA PHE A 345 -8.86 8.74 -14.49
C PHE A 345 -8.13 10.03 -14.07
N LEU A 346 -8.62 10.70 -13.03
CA LEU A 346 -8.08 12.00 -12.56
C LEU A 346 -7.98 13.09 -13.65
N GLY A 347 -8.94 13.13 -14.58
CA GLY A 347 -8.94 14.10 -15.69
C GLY A 347 -7.98 13.74 -16.82
N ARG A 348 -7.52 12.49 -16.90
CA ARG A 348 -6.66 12.02 -17.98
C ARG A 348 -7.09 10.64 -18.44
N LYS A 349 -6.96 10.35 -19.73
CA LYS A 349 -6.90 8.98 -20.23
C LYS A 349 -5.43 8.59 -20.25
N ILE A 350 -5.08 7.60 -19.43
CA ILE A 350 -3.72 7.07 -19.35
C ILE A 350 -3.76 5.64 -19.88
N SER A 351 -2.88 5.29 -20.80
CA SER A 351 -2.70 3.92 -21.29
C SER A 351 -1.25 3.52 -21.14
N TYR A 352 -1.00 2.45 -20.40
CA TYR A 352 0.31 1.85 -20.19
C TYR A 352 0.52 0.70 -21.17
N VAL A 353 1.72 0.60 -21.72
CA VAL A 353 2.21 -0.63 -22.34
C VAL A 353 2.84 -1.47 -21.26
N ARG A 354 2.27 -2.65 -21.01
CA ARG A 354 2.79 -3.57 -20.00
C ARG A 354 2.74 -5.01 -20.50
N ARG A 355 3.63 -5.85 -20.00
CA ARG A 355 3.66 -7.27 -20.33
C ARG A 355 2.34 -7.94 -19.97
N LYS A 356 1.83 -8.76 -20.89
CA LYS A 356 0.65 -9.60 -20.70
C LYS A 356 0.88 -10.54 -19.52
N LYS A 357 -0.21 -10.86 -18.83
CA LYS A 357 -0.17 -11.76 -17.67
C LYS A 357 0.43 -13.14 -18.00
N ASN A 358 0.14 -13.66 -19.19
CA ASN A 358 0.45 -15.03 -19.60
C ASN A 358 1.63 -15.12 -20.58
N SER A 359 2.44 -14.07 -20.70
CA SER A 359 3.63 -14.08 -21.55
C SER A 359 4.85 -14.50 -20.72
N PRO A 360 5.41 -15.71 -20.94
CA PRO A 360 6.60 -16.19 -20.23
C PRO A 360 7.86 -15.57 -20.85
N CYS A 361 8.08 -14.30 -20.53
CA CYS A 361 9.22 -13.53 -21.02
C CYS A 361 9.61 -12.44 -20.02
N PHE A 362 10.83 -11.92 -20.16
CA PHE A 362 11.36 -10.80 -19.40
C PHE A 362 11.30 -9.49 -20.21
N ASN A 363 11.00 -8.36 -19.57
CA ASN A 363 11.03 -7.05 -20.24
C ASN A 363 12.48 -6.68 -20.61
N GLY A 364 13.39 -6.86 -19.65
CA GLY A 364 14.81 -6.55 -19.78
C GLY A 364 15.16 -5.26 -19.04
N GLN A 365 16.41 -5.14 -18.63
CA GLN A 365 16.85 -4.06 -17.74
C GLN A 365 16.70 -2.67 -18.35
N ASP A 366 16.91 -2.54 -19.66
CA ASP A 366 16.80 -1.27 -20.40
C ASP A 366 15.38 -0.95 -20.86
N TYR A 367 14.37 -1.74 -20.44
CA TYR A 367 12.98 -1.50 -20.81
C TYR A 367 12.46 -0.20 -20.19
N GLU A 368 11.85 0.65 -21.02
CA GLU A 368 11.17 1.85 -20.56
C GLU A 368 9.66 1.70 -20.74
N THR A 369 8.90 1.83 -19.65
CA THR A 369 7.45 1.71 -19.73
C THR A 369 6.86 2.85 -20.57
N GLN A 370 6.31 2.51 -21.73
CA GLN A 370 5.60 3.48 -22.57
C GLN A 370 4.24 3.80 -21.96
N GLN A 371 3.92 5.10 -21.91
CA GLN A 371 2.63 5.60 -21.48
C GLN A 371 2.08 6.65 -22.46
N PHE A 372 0.78 6.56 -22.72
CA PHE A 372 0.06 7.49 -23.56
C PHE A 372 -0.93 8.25 -22.67
N ILE A 373 -0.81 9.58 -22.66
CA ILE A 373 -1.61 10.45 -21.80
C ILE A 373 -2.36 11.46 -22.68
N GLU A 374 -3.69 11.46 -22.56
CA GLU A 374 -4.58 12.45 -23.16
C GLU A 374 -5.38 13.13 -22.04
N ASN A 375 -5.60 14.44 -22.13
CA ASN A 375 -6.46 15.11 -21.15
C ASN A 375 -7.94 14.76 -21.37
N CYS A 376 -8.64 14.66 -20.26
CA CYS A 376 -10.08 14.89 -20.15
C CYS A 376 -10.30 16.20 -19.36
#